data_AF-A0A1F9I9V6-F1
#
_entry.id   AF-A0A1F9I9V6-F1
#
_cell.length_a   1.000
_cell.length_b   1.000
_cell.length_c   1.000
_cell.angle_alpha   90.00
_cell.angle_beta   90.00
_cell.angle_gamma   90.00
#
_symmetry.space_group_name_H-M   'P 1'
#
loop_
_entity.id
_entity.type
_entity.pdbx_description
1 polymer ?
#
loop_
_entity_poly.entity_id
_entity_poly.type
_entity_poly.pdbx_seq_one_letter_code
_entity_poly.pdbx_strand_id
1 'polypeptide(L)'
;MLMKLGALLGDKTEATVLDLPSERWLWDKSADCPTPQFTYQVPDTLPPEVAAVVSISNSATKPSSLEVVEFRAVAPNRGIIRTEAHLQAFRREFNAFLMQLIRAGVRHLHIHPATPLCASVEIGRTLLPKTFESVYVWEWQAPEWRKVLRLK
;
A
#
# COMPACT_ATOMS: atom_id res chain seq x y z
N MET A 1 3.48 1.05 -11.94
CA MET A 1 4.13 2.36 -12.23
C MET A 1 4.00 3.38 -11.09
N LEU A 2 2.82 3.55 -10.47
CA LEU A 2 2.58 4.56 -9.42
C LEU A 2 3.46 4.44 -8.16
N MET A 3 3.72 3.22 -7.68
CA MET A 3 4.63 3.01 -6.55
C MET A 3 6.07 3.43 -6.86
N LYS A 4 6.51 3.27 -8.12
CA LYS A 4 7.83 3.74 -8.55
C LYS A 4 7.90 5.26 -8.54
N LEU A 5 6.84 5.94 -8.99
CA LEU A 5 6.74 7.40 -8.86
C LEU A 5 6.86 7.83 -7.39
N GLY A 6 6.11 7.17 -6.49
CA GLY A 6 6.22 7.44 -5.05
C GLY A 6 7.64 7.27 -4.51
N ALA A 7 8.30 6.17 -4.85
CA ALA A 7 9.67 5.90 -4.42
C ALA A 7 10.69 6.93 -4.97
N LEU A 8 10.48 7.43 -6.19
CA LEU A 8 11.32 8.49 -6.79
C LEU A 8 11.11 9.85 -6.12
N LEU A 9 9.88 10.17 -5.69
CA LEU A 9 9.60 11.39 -4.93
C LEU A 9 10.22 11.31 -3.52
N GLY A 10 10.21 10.11 -2.92
CA GLY A 10 10.66 9.87 -1.55
C GLY A 10 9.77 10.54 -0.51
N ASP A 11 10.21 10.47 0.75
CA ASP A 11 9.54 11.06 1.91
C ASP A 11 10.10 12.45 2.29
N LYS A 12 11.27 12.82 1.76
CA LYS A 12 11.96 14.09 2.06
C LYS A 12 11.37 15.30 1.35
N THR A 13 10.69 15.09 0.23
CA THR A 13 10.06 16.15 -0.55
C THR A 13 8.61 16.25 -0.12
N GLU A 14 8.20 17.43 0.36
CA GLU A 14 6.79 17.72 0.59
C GLU A 14 6.01 17.56 -0.72
N ALA A 15 4.96 16.76 -0.69
CA ALA A 15 4.11 16.54 -1.84
C ALA A 15 2.69 16.20 -1.38
N THR A 16 1.71 16.85 -2.02
CA THR A 16 0.30 16.51 -1.85
C THR A 16 -0.09 15.51 -2.92
N VAL A 17 -0.34 14.27 -2.52
CA VAL A 17 -0.83 13.23 -3.43
C VAL A 17 -2.35 13.22 -3.39
N LEU A 18 -2.96 13.62 -4.49
CA LEU A 18 -4.41 13.63 -4.65
C LEU A 18 -4.88 12.39 -5.41
N ASP A 19 -6.12 12.00 -5.16
CA ASP A 19 -6.84 11.03 -6.00
C ASP A 19 -8.06 11.71 -6.61
N LEU A 20 -8.71 11.05 -7.57
CA LEU A 20 -9.87 11.56 -8.28
C LEU A 20 -11.17 10.82 -7.86
N PRO A 21 -11.63 10.88 -6.60
CA PRO A 21 -12.83 10.16 -6.18
C PRO A 21 -14.13 10.79 -6.74
N SER A 22 -14.09 12.01 -7.31
CA SER A 22 -15.26 12.78 -7.75
C SER A 22 -15.05 13.66 -9.01
N GLU A 23 -14.22 13.23 -9.97
CA GLU A 23 -13.91 13.98 -11.21
C GLU A 23 -13.17 15.33 -11.00
N ARG A 24 -12.67 15.60 -9.78
CA ARG A 24 -11.82 16.77 -9.48
C ARG A 24 -10.62 16.38 -8.64
N TRP A 25 -9.45 16.94 -8.96
CA TRP A 25 -8.21 16.80 -8.17
C TRP A 25 -8.26 17.71 -6.94
N LEU A 26 -9.26 17.52 -6.08
CA LEU A 26 -9.46 18.28 -4.86
C LEU A 26 -9.94 17.33 -3.77
N TRP A 27 -9.50 17.57 -2.53
CA TRP A 27 -10.03 16.86 -1.39
C TRP A 27 -11.51 17.17 -1.19
N ASP A 28 -12.23 16.13 -0.80
CA ASP A 28 -13.61 16.25 -0.38
C ASP A 28 -13.69 17.13 0.88
N LYS A 29 -14.66 18.05 0.89
CA LYS A 29 -14.91 18.98 2.00
C LYS A 29 -16.20 18.65 2.76
N SER A 30 -16.90 17.58 2.38
CA SER A 30 -18.09 17.13 3.10
C SER A 30 -17.74 16.71 4.52
N ALA A 31 -18.54 17.18 5.49
CA ALA A 31 -18.35 16.85 6.90
C ALA A 31 -18.67 15.37 7.20
N ASP A 32 -19.57 14.77 6.42
CA ASP A 32 -20.09 13.40 6.62
C ASP A 32 -19.26 12.35 5.86
N CYS A 33 -17.95 12.39 6.03
CA CYS A 33 -17.04 11.43 5.40
C CYS A 33 -16.34 10.59 6.48
N PRO A 34 -16.80 9.36 6.75
CA PRO A 34 -16.22 8.53 7.80
C PRO A 34 -14.77 8.18 7.46
N THR A 35 -13.90 8.25 8.47
CA THR A 35 -12.49 7.89 8.32
C THR A 35 -12.36 6.40 8.01
N PRO A 36 -11.59 6.02 6.98
CA PRO A 36 -11.43 4.62 6.63
C PRO A 36 -10.68 3.86 7.71
N GLN A 37 -11.09 2.62 7.92
CA GLN A 37 -10.45 1.69 8.85
C GLN A 37 -9.68 0.63 8.07
N PHE A 38 -8.51 0.28 8.58
CA PHE A 38 -7.61 -0.72 8.01
C PHE A 38 -7.33 -1.79 9.06
N THR A 39 -7.17 -3.03 8.61
CA THR A 39 -6.84 -4.16 9.47
C THR A 39 -5.79 -5.03 8.81
N TYR A 40 -4.93 -5.60 9.64
CA TYR A 40 -3.87 -6.51 9.25
C TYR A 40 -3.49 -7.37 10.45
N GLN A 41 -2.92 -8.53 10.19
CA GLN A 41 -2.38 -9.40 11.22
C GLN A 41 -1.02 -9.89 10.73
N VAL A 42 0.02 -9.63 11.51
CA VAL A 42 1.40 -10.02 11.21
C VAL A 42 1.83 -11.00 12.29
N PRO A 43 2.20 -12.24 11.95
CA PRO A 43 2.79 -13.18 12.90
C PRO A 43 4.08 -12.64 13.52
N ASP A 44 4.42 -13.07 14.74
CA ASP A 44 5.63 -12.65 15.44
C ASP A 44 6.92 -13.01 14.69
N THR A 45 6.87 -14.05 13.87
CA THR A 45 7.97 -14.51 13.03
C THR A 45 7.48 -14.83 11.63
N LEU A 46 8.18 -14.34 10.63
CA LEU A 46 7.93 -14.59 9.21
C LEU A 46 9.21 -15.04 8.51
N PRO A 47 9.10 -15.75 7.36
CA PRO A 47 10.26 -16.00 6.53
C PRO A 47 10.84 -14.66 6.01
N PRO A 48 12.12 -14.64 5.61
CA PRO A 48 12.75 -13.42 5.10
C PRO A 48 12.08 -12.86 3.84
N GLU A 49 11.40 -13.69 3.06
CA GLU A 49 10.70 -13.30 1.82
C GLU A 49 9.20 -13.58 1.95
N VAL A 50 8.38 -12.54 1.78
CA VAL A 50 6.92 -12.62 1.94
C VAL A 50 6.17 -11.84 0.87
N ALA A 51 4.92 -12.21 0.66
CA ALA A 51 3.96 -11.44 -0.12
C ALA A 51 3.06 -10.59 0.79
N ALA A 52 3.15 -9.26 0.64
CA ALA A 52 2.19 -8.32 1.19
C ALA A 52 1.09 -8.02 0.18
N VAL A 53 -0.10 -8.56 0.45
CA VAL A 53 -1.32 -8.26 -0.30
C VAL A 53 -1.94 -6.99 0.28
N VAL A 54 -2.21 -6.00 -0.58
CA VAL A 54 -2.71 -4.69 -0.15
C VAL A 54 -4.09 -4.45 -0.77
N SER A 55 -5.16 -4.75 -0.02
CA SER A 55 -6.55 -4.78 -0.47
C SER A 55 -7.32 -3.54 -0.01
N ILE A 56 -7.19 -2.42 -0.73
CA ILE A 56 -7.76 -1.12 -0.35
C ILE A 56 -8.94 -0.71 -1.23
N SER A 57 -8.76 -0.75 -2.54
CA SER A 57 -9.82 -0.43 -3.50
C SER A 57 -10.72 -1.64 -3.80
N ASN A 58 -10.18 -2.85 -3.62
CA ASN A 58 -10.87 -4.12 -3.75
C ASN A 58 -10.08 -5.23 -3.02
N SER A 59 -10.63 -6.45 -2.97
CA SER A 59 -9.88 -7.64 -2.57
C SER A 59 -8.90 -8.05 -3.67
N ALA A 60 -7.60 -8.06 -3.35
CA ALA A 60 -6.58 -8.58 -4.26
C ALA A 60 -6.52 -10.11 -4.20
N THR A 61 -6.22 -10.75 -5.35
CA THR A 61 -5.96 -12.19 -5.40
C THR A 61 -4.67 -12.52 -4.66
N LYS A 62 -4.72 -13.49 -3.75
CA LYS A 62 -3.53 -13.91 -2.99
C LYS A 62 -2.61 -14.78 -3.86
N PRO A 63 -1.30 -14.51 -3.94
CA PRO A 63 -0.36 -15.40 -4.61
C PRO A 63 -0.20 -16.70 -3.81
N SER A 64 0.12 -17.80 -4.48
CA SER A 64 0.31 -19.12 -3.86
C SER A 64 1.76 -19.47 -3.55
N SER A 65 2.72 -18.71 -4.07
CA SER A 65 4.15 -19.06 -4.04
C SER A 65 4.92 -18.59 -2.81
N LEU A 66 4.33 -17.74 -1.97
CA LEU A 66 4.98 -17.10 -0.82
C LEU A 66 4.03 -17.06 0.37
N GLU A 67 4.57 -16.93 1.58
CA GLU A 67 3.79 -16.62 2.78
C GLU A 67 3.10 -15.26 2.61
N VAL A 68 1.79 -15.23 2.85
CA VAL A 68 0.95 -14.06 2.58
C VAL A 68 0.54 -13.36 3.87
N VAL A 69 0.87 -12.08 3.95
CA VAL A 69 0.34 -11.13 4.93
C VAL A 69 -0.55 -10.12 4.21
N GLU A 70 -1.71 -9.80 4.78
CA GLU A 70 -2.68 -8.93 4.14
C GLU A 70 -2.92 -7.66 4.95
N PHE A 71 -2.74 -6.51 4.28
CA PHE A 71 -3.19 -5.21 4.74
C PHE A 71 -4.45 -4.84 3.96
N ARG A 72 -5.60 -4.75 4.63
CA ARG A 72 -6.89 -4.52 3.96
C ARG A 72 -7.69 -3.40 4.59
N ALA A 73 -8.47 -2.72 3.77
CA ALA A 73 -9.56 -1.90 4.26
C ALA A 73 -10.66 -2.79 4.86
N VAL A 74 -11.31 -2.31 5.93
CA VAL A 74 -12.48 -2.99 6.51
C VAL A 74 -13.62 -3.04 5.49
N ALA A 75 -13.85 -1.93 4.78
CA ALA A 75 -14.77 -1.82 3.67
C ALA A 75 -14.04 -1.32 2.41
N PRO A 76 -13.42 -2.23 1.61
CA PRO A 76 -12.69 -1.86 0.41
C PRO A 76 -13.57 -1.13 -0.61
N ASN A 77 -13.08 -0.02 -1.14
CA ASN A 77 -13.77 0.78 -2.14
C ASN A 77 -12.77 1.65 -2.92
N ARG A 78 -13.00 1.86 -4.21
CA ARG A 78 -12.14 2.74 -5.04
C ARG A 78 -12.07 4.16 -4.51
N GLY A 79 -13.20 4.69 -4.01
CA GLY A 79 -13.30 6.02 -3.43
C GLY A 79 -13.11 6.07 -1.91
N ILE A 80 -12.33 5.17 -1.32
CA ILE A 80 -12.14 5.12 0.14
C ILE A 80 -11.31 6.29 0.70
N ILE A 81 -10.33 6.77 -0.07
CA ILE A 81 -9.50 7.92 0.31
C ILE A 81 -10.06 9.17 -0.39
N ARG A 82 -10.72 10.03 0.39
CA ARG A 82 -11.45 11.21 -0.11
C ARG A 82 -10.93 12.53 0.44
N THR A 83 -10.27 12.49 1.59
CA THR A 83 -9.75 13.67 2.28
C THR A 83 -8.28 13.47 2.59
N GLU A 84 -7.57 14.56 2.88
CA GLU A 84 -6.19 14.48 3.36
C GLU A 84 -6.10 13.64 4.64
N ALA A 85 -7.05 13.78 5.56
CA ALA A 85 -7.11 13.01 6.79
C ALA A 85 -7.21 11.49 6.51
N HIS A 86 -7.93 11.08 5.46
CA HIS A 86 -7.98 9.67 5.05
C HIS A 86 -6.62 9.16 4.57
N LEU A 87 -5.92 9.97 3.77
CA LEU A 87 -4.60 9.62 3.27
C LEU A 87 -3.58 9.54 4.43
N GLN A 88 -3.63 10.47 5.36
CA GLN A 88 -2.78 10.46 6.56
C GLN A 88 -3.07 9.24 7.45
N ALA A 89 -4.34 8.86 7.62
CA ALA A 89 -4.73 7.64 8.32
C ALA A 89 -4.14 6.40 7.63
N PHE A 90 -4.29 6.29 6.30
CA PHE A 90 -3.68 5.22 5.51
C PHE A 90 -2.16 5.14 5.70
N ARG A 91 -1.45 6.28 5.58
CA ARG A 91 0.01 6.35 5.74
C ARG A 91 0.45 5.85 7.11
N ARG A 92 -0.24 6.29 8.18
CA ARG A 92 0.06 5.87 9.55
C ARG A 92 -0.11 4.36 9.72
N GLU A 93 -1.26 3.81 9.33
CA GLU A 93 -1.55 2.39 9.49
C GLU A 93 -0.65 1.52 8.62
N PHE A 94 -0.40 1.93 7.38
CA PHE A 94 0.48 1.18 6.48
C PHE A 94 1.93 1.18 6.96
N ASN A 95 2.42 2.31 7.49
CA ASN A 95 3.75 2.35 8.10
C ASN A 95 3.84 1.45 9.33
N ALA A 96 2.81 1.43 10.18
CA ALA A 96 2.76 0.52 11.33
C ALA A 96 2.79 -0.97 10.89
N PHE A 97 2.08 -1.32 9.83
CA PHE A 97 2.15 -2.63 9.19
C PHE A 97 3.57 -2.97 8.71
N LEU A 98 4.22 -2.08 7.95
CA LEU A 98 5.61 -2.30 7.50
C LEU A 98 6.56 -2.51 8.67
N MET A 99 6.41 -1.73 9.75
CA MET A 99 7.23 -1.89 10.96
C MET A 99 7.05 -3.24 11.64
N GLN A 100 5.83 -3.81 11.62
CA GLN A 100 5.59 -5.15 12.13
C GLN A 100 6.26 -6.22 11.26
N LEU A 101 6.23 -6.07 9.92
CA LEU A 101 6.93 -7.00 9.02
C LEU A 101 8.44 -7.05 9.28
N ILE A 102 9.06 -5.89 9.47
CA ILE A 102 10.50 -5.81 9.79
C ILE A 102 10.79 -6.53 11.11
N ARG A 103 9.98 -6.28 12.15
CA ARG A 103 10.13 -6.92 13.46
C ARG A 103 9.98 -8.43 13.38
N ALA A 104 9.11 -8.91 12.49
CA ALA A 104 8.90 -10.34 12.23
C ALA A 104 10.04 -10.99 11.41
N GLY A 105 11.03 -10.22 10.95
CA GLY A 105 12.22 -10.73 10.24
C GLY A 105 12.17 -10.63 8.71
N VAL A 106 11.18 -9.93 8.15
CA VAL A 106 11.04 -9.79 6.69
C VAL A 106 12.15 -8.89 6.11
N ARG A 107 12.78 -9.35 5.02
CA ARG A 107 13.85 -8.65 4.29
C ARG A 107 13.55 -8.41 2.81
N HIS A 108 12.76 -9.30 2.19
CA HIS A 108 12.35 -9.23 0.79
C HIS A 108 10.82 -9.15 0.73
N LEU A 109 10.30 -8.04 0.20
CA LEU A 109 8.87 -7.77 0.22
C LEU A 109 8.27 -7.80 -1.19
N HIS A 110 7.25 -8.63 -1.40
CA HIS A 110 6.49 -8.69 -2.64
C HIS A 110 5.14 -8.02 -2.45
N ILE A 111 4.95 -6.84 -3.04
CA ILE A 111 3.71 -6.08 -2.91
C ILE A 111 2.75 -6.46 -4.03
N HIS A 112 1.56 -6.90 -3.65
CA HIS A 112 0.44 -7.27 -4.53
C HIS A 112 -0.73 -6.30 -4.30
N PRO A 113 -0.80 -5.18 -5.04
CA PRO A 113 -1.74 -4.11 -4.75
C PRO A 113 -3.08 -4.26 -5.46
N ALA A 114 -4.16 -4.05 -4.71
CA ALA A 114 -5.45 -3.55 -5.16
C ALA A 114 -5.71 -2.22 -4.47
N THR A 115 -5.08 -1.16 -4.97
CA THR A 115 -5.02 0.14 -4.30
C THR A 115 -5.55 1.27 -5.20
N PRO A 116 -6.14 2.32 -4.63
CA PRO A 116 -6.38 3.57 -5.36
C PRO A 116 -5.04 4.26 -5.70
N LEU A 117 -5.07 5.30 -6.55
CA LEU A 117 -3.86 5.94 -7.08
C LEU A 117 -3.03 6.53 -5.95
N CYS A 118 -3.67 7.30 -5.07
CA CYS A 118 -2.99 8.01 -3.98
C CYS A 118 -2.29 7.04 -3.03
N ALA A 119 -2.96 5.95 -2.64
CA ALA A 119 -2.38 4.89 -1.81
C ALA A 119 -1.16 4.25 -2.49
N SER A 120 -1.24 4.00 -3.80
CA SER A 120 -0.13 3.42 -4.55
C SER A 120 1.11 4.32 -4.55
N VAL A 121 0.94 5.63 -4.69
CA VAL A 121 2.04 6.59 -4.62
C VAL A 121 2.58 6.67 -3.18
N GLU A 122 1.71 6.75 -2.17
CA GLU A 122 2.14 6.82 -0.76
C GLU A 122 2.86 5.55 -0.29
N ILE A 123 2.45 4.36 -0.75
CA ILE A 123 3.19 3.13 -0.53
C ILE A 123 4.62 3.29 -1.04
N GLY A 124 4.78 3.77 -2.27
CA GLY A 124 6.09 4.06 -2.86
C GLY A 124 6.91 5.04 -2.02
N ARG A 125 6.30 6.13 -1.56
CA ARG A 125 6.96 7.16 -0.74
C ARG A 125 7.41 6.64 0.64
N THR A 126 6.63 5.72 1.22
CA THR A 126 6.85 5.19 2.58
C THR A 126 7.88 4.05 2.60
N LEU A 127 8.11 3.38 1.47
CA LEU A 127 9.13 2.33 1.36
C LEU A 127 10.52 2.95 1.39
N LEU A 128 11.05 3.18 2.61
CA LEU A 128 12.36 3.81 2.74
C LEU A 128 13.44 2.91 2.14
N PRO A 129 14.45 3.49 1.47
CA PRO A 129 15.55 2.73 0.87
C PRO A 129 16.36 1.86 1.84
N LYS A 130 16.14 1.93 3.16
CA LYS A 130 16.92 1.19 4.16
C LYS A 130 16.13 0.10 4.89
N THR A 131 14.82 -0.01 4.64
CA THR A 131 13.92 -0.84 5.45
C THR A 131 13.94 -2.31 5.06
N PHE A 132 13.86 -2.58 3.75
CA PHE A 132 13.91 -3.92 3.18
C PHE A 132 15.17 -4.04 2.31
N GLU A 133 15.73 -5.24 2.20
CA GLU A 133 16.85 -5.51 1.29
C GLU A 133 16.39 -5.40 -0.17
N SER A 134 15.20 -5.92 -0.48
CA SER A 134 14.55 -5.76 -1.78
C SER A 134 13.04 -5.60 -1.67
N VAL A 135 12.45 -4.85 -2.61
CA VAL A 135 11.01 -4.69 -2.73
C VAL A 135 10.58 -4.87 -4.17
N TYR A 136 9.69 -5.83 -4.41
CA TYR A 136 9.12 -6.15 -5.71
C TYR A 136 7.66 -5.71 -5.75
N VAL A 137 7.25 -5.09 -6.86
CA VAL A 137 5.86 -4.73 -7.11
C VAL A 137 5.30 -5.60 -8.22
N TRP A 138 4.14 -6.18 -7.95
CA TRP A 138 3.41 -7.02 -8.87
C TRP A 138 2.20 -6.28 -9.42
N GLU A 139 1.77 -6.67 -10.62
CA GLU A 139 0.56 -6.17 -11.26
C GLU A 139 -0.31 -7.35 -11.64
N TRP A 140 -1.60 -7.21 -11.35
CA TRP A 140 -2.58 -8.22 -11.68
C TRP A 140 -2.93 -8.12 -13.16
N GLN A 141 -2.54 -9.14 -13.93
CA GLN A 141 -2.92 -9.33 -15.32
C GLN A 141 -3.69 -10.63 -15.38
N ALA A 142 -5.00 -10.55 -15.14
CA ALA A 142 -5.84 -11.71 -14.94
C ALA A 142 -5.57 -12.81 -16.00
N PRO A 143 -5.34 -14.07 -15.58
CA PRO A 143 -5.49 -14.60 -14.22
C PRO A 143 -4.20 -14.63 -13.38
N GLU A 144 -3.17 -13.88 -13.77
CA GLU A 144 -1.83 -14.04 -13.21
C GLU A 144 -1.26 -12.75 -12.61
N TRP A 145 -0.42 -12.91 -11.60
CA TRP A 145 0.44 -11.83 -11.13
C TRP A 145 1.70 -11.76 -11.99
N ARG A 146 2.00 -10.57 -12.52
CA ARG A 146 3.27 -10.30 -13.21
C ARG A 146 4.16 -9.40 -12.38
N LYS A 147 5.42 -9.80 -12.20
CA LYS A 147 6.42 -8.96 -11.52
C LYS A 147 6.76 -7.82 -12.47
N VAL A 148 6.42 -6.59 -12.10
CA VAL A 148 6.57 -5.44 -13.01
C VAL A 148 7.84 -4.66 -12.74
N LEU A 149 8.22 -4.51 -11.47
CA LEU A 149 9.40 -3.74 -11.12
C LEU A 149 9.97 -4.13 -9.77
N ARG A 150 11.27 -3.89 -9.64
CA ARG A 150 12.01 -3.88 -8.38
C ARG A 150 12.21 -2.42 -7.98
N LEU A 151 11.69 -2.02 -6.83
CA LEU A 151 11.86 -0.64 -6.30
C LEU A 151 13.24 -0.44 -5.68
N LYS A 152 13.82 -1.53 -5.13
CA LYS A 152 15.14 -1.60 -4.54
C LYS A 152 15.69 -3.02 -4.68
#